data_AF-A0A917V4K5-F1
#
_entry.id   AF-A0A917V4K5-F1
#
_cell.length_a   1.000
_cell.length_b   1.000
_cell.length_c   1.000
_cell.angle_alpha   90.00
_cell.angle_beta   90.00
_cell.angle_gamma   90.00
#
_symmetry.space_group_name_H-M   'P 1'
#
loop_
_entity.id
_entity.type
_entity.pdbx_description
1 polymer ?
#
loop_
_entity_poly.entity_id
_entity_poly.type
_entity_poly.pdbx_seq_one_letter_code
_entity_poly.pdbx_strand_id
1 'polypeptide(L)' 'MVVRKRVFDEAEQAELLLTLAQARKALVHAAERLPRRSVSRAGADRVVANIDELAFLLTGSREHFWEPQHATPGE' A
#
# COMPACT_ATOMS: atom_id res chain seq x y z
N MET A 1 -6.03 26.36 8.19
CA MET A 1 -5.49 25.82 6.93
C MET A 1 -6.64 25.11 6.23
N VAL A 2 -7.21 25.69 5.17
CA VAL A 2 -8.30 25.03 4.43
C VAL A 2 -7.68 23.94 3.57
N VAL A 3 -7.79 22.70 4.01
CA VAL A 3 -7.43 21.55 3.17
C VAL A 3 -8.48 21.48 2.08
N ARG A 4 -8.20 22.06 0.91
CA ARG A 4 -9.02 21.81 -0.28
C ARG A 4 -8.93 20.32 -0.56
N LYS A 5 -10.01 19.60 -0.27
CA LYS A 5 -10.17 18.20 -0.63
C LYS A 5 -10.11 18.17 -2.16
N ARG A 6 -8.96 17.79 -2.73
CA ARG A 6 -8.89 17.48 -4.16
C ARG A 6 -9.88 16.34 -4.38
N VAL A 7 -10.94 16.64 -5.13
CA VAL A 7 -11.88 15.63 -5.59
C VAL A 7 -11.21 15.09 -6.84
N PHE A 8 -10.64 13.89 -6.74
CA PHE A 8 -10.16 13.17 -7.91
C PHE A 8 -11.38 12.70 -8.69
N ASP A 9 -11.34 12.83 -10.01
CA ASP A 9 -12.28 12.09 -10.84
C ASP A 9 -11.92 10.59 -10.83
N GLU A 10 -12.81 9.74 -11.35
CA GLU A 10 -12.61 8.28 -11.32
C GLU A 10 -11.34 7.84 -12.05
N ALA A 11 -10.94 8.54 -13.12
CA ALA A 11 -9.75 8.21 -13.90
C ALA A 11 -8.47 8.59 -13.15
N GLU A 12 -8.43 9.79 -12.57
CA GLU A 12 -7.33 10.23 -11.70
C GLU A 12 -7.18 9.32 -10.48
N GLN A 13 -8.30 8.91 -9.89
CA GLN A 13 -8.31 7.98 -8.76
C GLN A 13 -7.73 6.63 -9.15
N ALA A 14 -8.12 6.09 -10.32
CA ALA A 14 -7.59 4.83 -10.84
C ALA A 14 -6.08 4.91 -11.14
N GLU A 15 -5.61 6.01 -11.73
CA GLU A 15 -4.19 6.22 -12.01
C GLU A 15 -3.35 6.31 -10.72
N LEU A 16 -3.86 7.02 -9.71
CA LEU A 16 -3.24 7.09 -8.40
C LEU A 16 -3.16 5.72 -7.73
N LEU A 17 -4.24 4.95 -7.76
CA LEU A 17 -4.26 3.59 -7.20
C LEU A 17 -3.28 2.67 -7.92
N LEU A 18 -3.20 2.76 -9.25
CA LEU A 18 -2.23 1.98 -10.03
C LEU A 18 -0.78 2.33 -9.62
N THR A 19 -0.50 3.62 -9.45
CA THR A 19 0.82 4.11 -9.03
C THR A 19 1.19 3.59 -7.65
N LEU A 20 0.25 3.67 -6.69
CA LEU A 20 0.44 3.14 -5.34
C LEU A 20 0.64 1.62 -5.34
N ALA A 21 -0.10 0.89 -6.18
CA ALA A 21 0.05 -0.55 -6.33
C ALA A 21 1.46 -0.95 -6.81
N GLN A 22 1.99 -0.23 -7.80
CA GLN A 22 3.32 -0.46 -8.33
C GLN A 22 4.40 -0.17 -7.27
N ALA A 23 4.26 0.93 -6.53
CA ALA A 23 5.17 1.29 -5.44
C ALA A 23 5.18 0.23 -4.33
N ARG A 24 3.99 -0.22 -3.90
CA ARG A 24 3.82 -1.29 -2.91
C ARG A 24 4.51 -2.57 -3.35
N LYS A 25 4.24 -3.01 -4.58
CA LYS A 25 4.83 -4.24 -5.15
C LYS A 25 6.36 -4.17 -5.19
N ALA A 26 6.92 -3.03 -5.63
CA ALA A 26 8.37 -2.85 -5.68
C ALA A 26 9.00 -2.90 -4.28
N LEU A 27 8.37 -2.30 -3.27
CA LEU A 27 8.84 -2.31 -1.88
C LEU A 27 8.75 -3.70 -1.25
N VAL A 28 7.67 -4.44 -1.44
CA VAL A 28 7.55 -5.83 -0.96
C VAL A 28 8.65 -6.70 -1.55
N HIS A 29 8.86 -6.62 -2.87
CA HIS A 29 9.91 -7.35 -3.56
C HIS A 29 11.32 -6.98 -3.06
N ALA A 30 11.56 -5.72 -2.73
CA ALA A 30 12.80 -5.30 -2.09
C ALA A 30 12.94 -5.86 -0.66
N ALA A 31 11.87 -5.79 0.12
CA ALA A 31 11.81 -6.24 1.52
C ALA A 31 12.06 -7.76 1.67
N GLU A 32 11.61 -8.56 0.71
CA GLU A 32 11.88 -10.01 0.67
C GLU A 32 13.38 -10.36 0.61
N ARG A 33 14.21 -9.47 0.05
CA ARG A 33 15.66 -9.64 -0.05
C ARG A 33 16.42 -9.10 1.17
N LEU A 34 15.73 -8.38 2.07
CA LEU A 34 16.33 -7.83 3.28
C LEU A 34 16.41 -8.88 4.40
N PRO A 35 17.39 -8.79 5.30
CA PRO A 35 17.46 -9.69 6.45
C PRO A 35 16.21 -9.56 7.33
N ARG A 36 15.60 -10.69 7.71
CA ARG A 36 14.30 -10.76 8.41
C ARG A 36 14.21 -9.93 9.69
N ARG A 37 15.32 -9.79 10.43
CA ARG A 37 15.39 -9.03 11.70
C ARG A 37 16.13 -7.70 11.56
N SER A 38 16.19 -7.14 10.35
CA SER A 38 16.86 -5.86 10.11
C SER A 38 15.93 -4.66 10.30
N VAL A 39 16.51 -3.54 10.72
CA VAL A 39 15.81 -2.24 10.77
C VAL A 39 15.33 -1.82 9.38
N SER A 40 16.10 -2.13 8.34
CA SER A 40 15.74 -1.86 6.95
C SER A 40 14.47 -2.61 6.53
N ARG A 41 14.33 -3.88 6.92
CA ARG A 41 13.11 -4.67 6.67
C ARG A 41 11.90 -4.06 7.38
N ALA A 42 12.04 -3.78 8.67
CA ALA A 42 10.97 -3.14 9.45
C ALA A 42 10.59 -1.75 8.89
N GLY A 43 11.56 -1.01 8.35
CA GLY A 43 11.32 0.24 7.63
C GLY A 43 10.49 0.03 6.36
N ALA A 44 10.84 -0.96 5.53
CA ALA A 44 10.09 -1.29 4.32
C ALA A 44 8.65 -1.70 4.64
N ASP A 45 8.45 -2.55 5.65
CA ASP A 45 7.11 -2.99 6.08
C ASP A 45 6.24 -1.79 6.54
N ARG A 46 6.84 -0.80 7.23
CA ARG A 46 6.12 0.45 7.59
C ARG A 46 5.75 1.30 6.39
N VAL A 47 6.60 1.39 5.38
CA VAL A 47 6.28 2.15 4.15
C VAL A 47 5.15 1.47 3.39
N VAL A 48 5.15 0.13 3.31
CA VAL A 48 4.02 -0.63 2.73
C VAL A 48 2.73 -0.32 3.47
N ALA A 49 2.72 -0.38 4.81
CA ALA A 49 1.53 -0.05 5.60
C ALA A 49 1.04 1.40 5.36
N ASN A 50 1.95 2.36 5.19
CA ASN A 50 1.59 3.74 4.86
C ASN A 50 0.97 3.88 3.46
N ILE A 51 1.41 3.08 2.48
CA ILE A 51 0.81 3.04 1.15
C ILE A 51 -0.62 2.49 1.23
N ASP A 52 -0.81 1.41 1.98
CA ASP A 52 -2.13 0.80 2.17
C ASP A 52 -3.11 1.78 2.85
N GLU A 53 -2.66 2.52 3.87
CA GLU A 53 -3.44 3.58 4.52
C GLU A 53 -3.75 4.75 3.57
N LEU A 54 -2.79 5.18 2.76
CA LEU A 54 -3.00 6.25 1.79
C LEU A 54 -4.07 5.86 0.76
N ALA A 55 -4.03 4.63 0.28
CA ALA A 55 -5.05 4.12 -0.62
C ALA A 55 -6.45 4.05 0.04
N PHE A 56 -6.52 3.64 1.30
CA PHE A 56 -7.76 3.69 2.07
C PHE A 56 -8.31 5.11 2.18
N LEU A 57 -7.45 6.09 2.51
CA LEU A 57 -7.86 7.49 2.62
C LEU A 57 -8.36 8.08 1.28
N LEU A 58 -7.82 7.61 0.15
CA LEU A 58 -8.22 8.06 -1.19
C LEU A 58 -9.51 7.42 -1.69
N THR A 59 -9.80 6.19 -1.30
CA THR A 59 -10.90 5.39 -1.85
C THR A 59 -12.05 5.16 -0.88
N GLY A 60 -11.81 5.31 0.42
CA GLY A 60 -12.70 4.86 1.47
C GLY A 60 -12.80 3.34 1.63
N SER A 61 -12.04 2.55 0.85
CA SER A 61 -12.07 1.10 0.87
C SER A 61 -10.73 0.51 1.27
N ARG A 62 -10.76 -0.42 2.23
CA ARG A 62 -9.56 -1.19 2.63
C ARG A 62 -9.27 -2.31 1.63
N GLU A 63 -10.21 -2.68 0.79
CA GLU A 63 -10.10 -3.84 -0.11
C GLU A 63 -9.08 -3.65 -1.24
N HIS A 64 -8.64 -2.41 -1.51
CA HIS A 64 -7.68 -2.16 -2.59
C HIS A 64 -6.27 -2.74 -2.33
N PHE A 65 -5.84 -2.83 -1.08
CA PHE A 65 -4.50 -3.35 -0.73
C PHE A 65 -4.47 -4.23 0.51
N TRP A 66 -5.59 -4.36 1.23
CA TRP A 66 -5.68 -5.24 2.39
C TRP A 66 -5.86 -6.68 1.93
N GLU A 67 -4.74 -7.34 1.61
CA GLU A 67 -4.73 -8.79 1.66
C GLU A 67 -4.80 -9.21 3.13
N PRO A 68 -5.80 -10.00 3.56
CA PRO A 68 -5.74 -10.63 4.88
C PRO A 68 -4.46 -11.45 4.93
N GLN A 69 -3.64 -11.18 5.94
CA GLN A 69 -2.27 -11.68 6.07
C GLN A 69 -2.17 -13.21 6.25
N HIS A 70 -3.23 -13.97 6.05
CA HIS A 70 -3.25 -15.44 6.09
C HIS A 70 -4.39 -15.98 5.22
N ALA A 71 -4.15 -16.12 3.91
CA ALA A 71 -4.66 -17.29 3.23
C ALA A 71 -3.61 -18.39 3.48
N THR A 72 -3.79 -19.17 4.54
CA THR A 72 -3.15 -20.48 4.62
C THR A 72 -3.50 -21.19 3.32
N PRO A 73 -2.53 -21.59 2.48
CA PRO A 73 -2.81 -22.46 1.35
C PRO A 73 -3.53 -23.68 1.92
N GLY A 74 -4.66 -24.04 1.32
CA GLY A 74 -5.39 -25.23 1.70
C GLY A 74 -4.50 -26.47 1.62
N GLU A 75 -4.83 -27.42 2.50
CA GLU A 75 -4.35 -28.81 2.64
C GLU A 75 -3.08 -29.04 3.48
#